data_AF-A0A920HUK0-F1
#
_entry.id   AF-A0A920HUK0-F1
#
_cell.length_a   1.000
_cell.length_b   1.000
_cell.length_c   1.000
_cell.angle_alpha   90.00
_cell.angle_beta   90.00
_cell.angle_gamma   90.00
#
_symmetry.space_group_name_H-M   'P 1'
#
loop_
_entity.id
_entity.type
_entity.pdbx_description
1 polymer ?
#
loop_
_entity_poly.entity_id
_entity_poly.type
_entity_poly.pdbx_seq_one_letter_code
_entity_poly.pdbx_strand_id
1 'polypeptide(L)'
;MVNIFGKNDENLRLIEKEVSVEIIPHGNTIQISGDKSNLNIAESIILDMVERDNLGVNNNIDEVSGSIRVKNIKSDQKKSEKSIIKTKLKRYFQDH
;
A
#
# COMPACT_ATOMS: atom_id res chain seq x y z
N MET A 1 -1.94 -16.27 14.18
CA MET A 1 -2.10 -14.80 14.13
C MET A 1 -2.01 -14.43 12.66
N VAL A 2 -3.03 -13.79 12.10
CA VAL A 2 -3.03 -13.41 10.69
C VAL A 2 -1.93 -12.37 10.52
N ASN A 3 -0.95 -12.69 9.67
CA ASN A 3 0.21 -11.85 9.47
C ASN A 3 -0.08 -10.85 8.34
N ILE A 4 -0.79 -9.78 8.69
CA ILE A 4 -1.23 -8.72 7.77
C ILE A 4 -0.02 -8.06 7.06
N PHE A 5 1.13 -8.03 7.72
CA PHE A 5 2.32 -7.30 7.27
C PHE A 5 3.39 -8.16 6.57
N GLY A 6 3.02 -9.38 6.16
CA GLY A 6 3.93 -10.26 5.44
C GLY A 6 5.03 -10.86 6.34
N LYS A 7 5.85 -11.74 5.77
CA LYS A 7 6.80 -12.52 6.57
C LYS A 7 7.83 -11.61 7.22
N ASN A 8 8.01 -11.73 8.54
CA ASN A 8 8.96 -10.91 9.31
C ASN A 8 8.80 -9.39 9.07
N ASP A 9 7.55 -8.93 8.93
CA ASP A 9 7.19 -7.53 8.72
C ASP A 9 7.80 -6.90 7.44
N GLU A 10 8.03 -7.71 6.41
CA GLU A 10 8.61 -7.26 5.13
C GLU A 10 7.83 -6.10 4.50
N ASN A 11 6.49 -6.07 4.64
CA ASN A 11 5.68 -4.98 4.12
C ASN A 11 5.85 -3.69 4.94
N LEU A 12 6.07 -3.77 6.26
CA LEU A 12 6.38 -2.58 7.06
C LEU A 12 7.72 -1.99 6.62
N ARG A 13 8.75 -2.84 6.48
CA ARG A 13 10.08 -2.42 6.01
C ARG A 13 10.04 -1.79 4.63
N LEU A 14 9.18 -2.30 3.75
CA LEU A 14 8.96 -1.71 2.43
C LEU A 14 8.35 -0.31 2.54
N ILE A 15 7.31 -0.14 3.37
CA ILE A 15 6.65 1.16 3.57
C ILE A 15 7.64 2.17 4.18
N GLU A 16 8.39 1.78 5.20
CA GLU A 16 9.41 2.63 5.83
C GLU A 16 10.40 3.17 4.80
N LYS A 17 10.91 2.29 3.94
CA LYS A 17 11.88 2.64 2.90
C LYS A 17 11.28 3.55 1.82
N GLU A 18 10.13 3.19 1.26
CA GLU A 18 9.60 3.85 0.07
C GLU A 18 8.82 5.14 0.40
N VAL A 19 8.29 5.27 1.62
CA VAL A 19 7.55 6.45 2.08
C VAL A 19 8.41 7.33 3.00
N SER A 20 9.61 6.87 3.39
CA SER A 20 10.51 7.58 4.33
C SER A 20 9.81 7.89 5.66
N VAL A 21 9.37 6.83 6.34
CA VAL A 21 8.77 6.85 7.68
C VAL A 21 9.41 5.79 8.56
N GLU A 22 9.24 5.91 9.86
CA GLU A 22 9.55 4.85 10.84
C GLU A 22 8.24 4.24 11.34
N ILE A 23 8.17 2.91 11.40
CA ILE A 23 6.98 2.17 11.82
C ILE A 23 7.34 1.23 12.96
N ILE A 24 6.68 1.40 14.10
CA ILE A 24 6.88 0.57 15.28
C ILE A 24 5.57 -0.16 15.63
N PRO A 25 5.46 -1.47 15.38
CA PRO A 25 4.32 -2.26 15.79
C PRO A 25 4.32 -2.50 17.31
N HIS A 26 3.18 -2.29 17.96
CA HIS A 26 2.95 -2.44 19.40
C HIS A 26 1.64 -3.22 19.64
N GLY A 27 1.73 -4.56 19.58
CA GLY A 27 0.57 -5.44 19.73
C GLY A 27 -0.48 -5.16 18.66
N ASN A 28 -1.62 -4.60 19.07
CA ASN A 28 -2.72 -4.24 18.17
C ASN A 28 -2.66 -2.79 17.67
N THR A 29 -1.60 -2.06 18.00
CA THR A 29 -1.39 -0.67 17.60
C THR A 29 -0.13 -0.56 16.77
N ILE A 30 -0.07 0.45 15.91
CA ILE A 30 1.11 0.81 15.14
C ILE A 30 1.39 2.28 15.38
N GLN A 31 2.65 2.58 15.69
CA GLN A 31 3.15 3.95 15.74
C GLN A 31 3.88 4.26 14.43
N ILE A 32 3.58 5.42 13.82
CA ILE A 32 4.22 5.89 12.58
C ILE A 32 4.82 7.27 12.85
N SER A 33 6.09 7.46 12.51
CA SER A 33 6.80 8.73 12.70
C SER A 33 7.46 9.18 11.39
N GLY A 34 7.45 10.49 11.11
CA GLY A 34 7.97 11.08 9.87
C GLY A 34 7.30 12.40 9.53
N ASP A 35 7.54 12.89 8.30
CA ASP A 35 6.92 14.12 7.81
C ASP A 35 5.40 13.96 7.62
N LYS A 36 4.65 15.04 7.86
CA LYS A 36 3.17 15.00 7.83
C LYS A 36 2.60 14.47 6.50
N SER A 37 3.23 14.77 5.37
CA SER A 37 2.82 14.21 4.06
C SER A 37 3.01 12.69 4.00
N ASN A 38 4.13 12.22 4.53
CA ASN A 38 4.52 10.81 4.51
C ASN A 38 3.70 9.99 5.50
N LEU A 39 3.37 10.57 6.66
CA LEU A 39 2.46 9.97 7.64
C LEU A 39 1.09 9.64 7.01
N ASN A 40 0.48 10.59 6.29
CA ASN A 40 -0.82 10.37 5.65
C ASN A 40 -0.76 9.27 4.57
N ILE A 41 0.37 9.18 3.84
CA ILE A 41 0.57 8.15 2.82
C ILE A 41 0.72 6.78 3.48
N ALA A 42 1.58 6.67 4.49
CA ALA A 42 1.83 5.44 5.23
C ALA A 42 0.55 4.93 5.94
N GLU A 43 -0.18 5.83 6.61
CA GLU A 43 -1.47 5.51 7.23
C GLU A 43 -2.45 4.94 6.18
N SER A 44 -2.58 5.59 5.03
CA SER A 44 -3.48 5.10 3.98
C SER A 44 -3.06 3.74 3.43
N ILE A 45 -1.77 3.44 3.30
CA ILE A 45 -1.30 2.13 2.84
C ILE A 45 -1.61 1.05 3.89
N ILE A 46 -1.38 1.33 5.17
CA ILE A 46 -1.66 0.40 6.27
C ILE A 46 -3.17 0.10 6.35
N LEU A 47 -4.02 1.13 6.21
CA LEU A 47 -5.48 0.94 6.17
C LEU A 47 -5.91 0.09 4.96
N ASP A 48 -5.36 0.35 3.77
CA ASP A 48 -5.63 -0.47 2.57
C ASP A 48 -5.22 -1.95 2.82
N MET A 49 -4.13 -2.21 3.54
CA MET A 49 -3.69 -3.57 3.89
C MET A 49 -4.64 -4.26 4.87
N VAL A 50 -5.12 -3.55 5.89
CA VAL A 50 -6.11 -4.07 6.84
C VAL A 50 -7.42 -4.38 6.13
N GLU A 51 -7.87 -3.50 5.22
CA GLU A 51 -9.08 -3.73 4.43
C GLU A 51 -8.95 -4.98 3.54
N ARG A 52 -7.81 -5.15 2.85
CA ARG A 52 -7.53 -6.36 2.06
C ARG A 52 -7.61 -7.63 2.88
N ASP A 53 -6.99 -7.62 4.06
CA ASP A 53 -7.00 -8.78 4.95
C ASP A 53 -8.43 -9.13 5.39
N ASN A 54 -9.22 -8.11 5.76
CA ASN A 54 -10.64 -8.27 6.10
C ASN A 54 -11.47 -8.83 4.93
N LEU A 55 -11.07 -8.57 3.68
CA LEU A 55 -11.70 -9.10 2.47
C LEU A 55 -11.15 -10.48 2.05
N GLY A 56 -10.19 -11.05 2.79
CA GLY A 56 -9.51 -12.30 2.45
C GLY A 56 -8.53 -12.17 1.29
N VAL A 57 -8.12 -10.94 0.95
CA VAL A 57 -7.12 -10.64 -0.08
C VAL A 57 -5.73 -10.65 0.55
N ASN A 58 -4.79 -11.34 -0.08
CA ASN A 58 -3.44 -11.49 0.44
C ASN A 58 -2.61 -10.19 0.28
N ASN A 59 -1.98 -9.74 1.36
CA ASN A 59 -0.99 -8.66 1.37
C ASN A 59 0.40 -9.13 0.94
N ASN A 60 0.53 -9.69 -0.27
CA ASN A 60 1.86 -9.99 -0.81
C ASN A 60 2.63 -8.70 -1.14
N ILE A 61 3.95 -8.81 -1.25
CA ILE A 61 4.86 -7.67 -1.44
C ILE A 61 4.56 -6.87 -2.73
N ASP A 62 4.08 -7.53 -3.79
CA ASP A 62 3.77 -6.90 -5.08
C ASP A 62 2.52 -6.02 -5.00
N GLU A 63 1.49 -6.49 -4.28
CA GLU A 63 0.24 -5.77 -4.03
C GLU A 63 0.48 -4.54 -3.14
N VAL A 64 1.33 -4.67 -2.12
CA VAL A 64 1.71 -3.53 -1.26
C VAL A 64 2.53 -2.52 -2.06
N SER A 65 3.51 -2.99 -2.84
CA SER A 65 4.30 -2.14 -3.74
C SER A 65 3.43 -1.38 -4.76
N GLY A 66 2.40 -2.03 -5.32
CA GLY A 66 1.44 -1.39 -6.21
C GLY A 66 0.67 -0.25 -5.54
N SER A 67 0.28 -0.44 -4.28
CA SER A 67 -0.43 0.56 -3.48
C SER A 67 0.43 1.78 -3.21
N ILE A 68 1.68 1.56 -2.79
CA ILE A 68 2.66 2.61 -2.58
C ILE A 68 2.83 3.45 -3.85
N ARG A 69 3.03 2.80 -5.01
CA ARG A 69 3.16 3.51 -6.30
C ARG A 69 1.95 4.40 -6.60
N VAL A 70 0.73 3.89 -6.44
CA VAL A 70 -0.50 4.67 -6.72
C VAL A 70 -0.64 5.85 -5.75
N LYS A 71 -0.32 5.67 -4.48
CA LYS A 71 -0.46 6.73 -3.46
C LYS A 71 0.62 7.81 -3.62
N ASN A 72 1.87 7.43 -3.91
CA ASN A 72 2.95 8.37 -4.23
C ASN A 72 2.66 9.18 -5.50
N ILE A 73 2.12 8.54 -6.55
CA ILE A 73 1.67 9.26 -7.75
C ILE A 73 0.57 10.28 -7.41
N LYS A 74 -0.38 9.93 -6.53
CA LYS A 74 -1.46 10.84 -6.12
C LYS A 74 -0.96 11.99 -5.23
N SER A 75 0.05 11.78 -4.39
CA SER A 75 0.67 12.88 -3.63
C SER A 75 1.43 13.84 -4.55
N ASP A 76 2.11 13.32 -5.58
CA ASP A 76 2.80 14.14 -6.58
C ASP A 76 1.82 14.87 -7.50
N GLN A 77 0.72 14.22 -7.88
CA GLN A 77 -0.33 14.82 -8.71
C GLN A 77 -1.22 15.82 -7.97
N LYS A 78 -1.19 15.89 -6.64
CA LYS A 78 -1.79 17.03 -5.91
C LYS A 78 -1.08 18.36 -6.23
N LYS A 79 0.05 18.32 -6.96
CA LYS A 79 0.73 19.47 -7.60
C LYS A 79 0.39 19.68 -9.09
N SER A 80 -0.33 18.80 -9.77
CA SER A 80 -0.76 19.05 -11.17
C SER A 80 -1.96 18.20 -11.58
N GLU A 81 -3.10 18.85 -11.83
CA GLU A 81 -4.30 18.25 -12.40
C GLU A 81 -4.06 17.71 -13.82
N LYS A 82 -4.18 16.40 -13.97
CA LYS A 82 -4.93 15.64 -15.00
C LYS A 82 -4.28 14.28 -15.20
N SER A 83 -5.03 13.19 -15.03
CA SER A 83 -4.67 11.95 -15.71
C SER A 83 -5.87 11.07 -16.01
N ILE A 84 -6.04 10.78 -17.30
CA ILE A 84 -6.97 9.81 -17.87
C ILE A 84 -6.48 8.41 -17.51
N ILE A 85 -7.32 7.58 -16.91
CA ILE A 85 -7.03 6.17 -16.64
C ILE A 85 -7.40 5.36 -17.89
N LYS A 86 -6.44 4.63 -18.48
CA LYS A 86 -6.68 3.60 -19.50
C LYS A 86 -6.16 2.25 -19.01
N THR A 87 -7.03 1.25 -18.93
CA THR A 87 -6.71 -0.14 -18.55
C THR A 87 -7.14 -1.09 -19.67
N LYS A 88 -6.30 -2.08 -20.00
CA LYS A 88 -6.67 -3.20 -20.88
C LYS A 88 -7.19 -4.37 -20.02
N LEU A 89 -8.44 -4.74 -20.22
CA LEU A 89 -9.00 -5.99 -19.72
C LEU A 89 -8.54 -7.13 -20.64
N LYS A 90 -7.72 -8.04 -20.13
CA LYS A 90 -7.35 -9.27 -20.86
C LYS A 90 -8.56 -10.20 -20.80
N ARG A 91 -9.43 -10.12 -21.81
CA ARG A 91 -10.55 -11.04 -21.97
C ARG A 91 -9.97 -12.41 -22.31
N TYR A 92 -10.19 -13.39 -21.43
CA TYR A 92 -10.01 -14.81 -21.73
C TYR A 92 -10.94 -15.13 -22.90
N PHE A 93 -10.41 -15.12 -24.12
CA PHE A 93 -11.02 -15.85 -25.22
C PHE A 93 -10.42 -17.26 -25.13
N GLN A 94 -11.21 -18.18 -24.57
CA GLN A 94 -11.05 -19.61 -24.83
C GLN A 94 -11.44 -19.83 -26.28
N ASP A 95 -10.46 -20.04 -27.15
CA ASP A 95 -10.71 -20.66 -28.44
C ASP A 95 -10.99 -22.15 -28.17
N HIS A 96 -12.23 -22.58 -28.45
CA HIS A 96 -12.61 -23.98 -28.63
C HIS A 96 -12.51 -24.31 -30.12
#